data_AF-B8IK80-F1
#
_entry.id   AF-B8IK80-F1
#
_cell.length_a   1.000
_cell.length_b   1.000
_cell.length_c   1.000
_cell.angle_alpha   90.00
_cell.angle_beta   90.00
_cell.angle_gamma   90.00
#
_symmetry.space_group_name_H-M   'P 1'
#
loop_
_entity.id
_entity.type
_entity.pdbx_description
1 polymer ?
#
loop_
_entity_poly.entity_id
_entity_poly.type
_entity_poly.pdbx_seq_one_letter_code
_entity_poly.pdbx_strand_id
1 'polypeptide(L)'
;MLQHGAAEQGFAIAPMRIDLRSNVEKEVLGQLRTSFGPGQMIRGVRTDVAVSEAFARRRPVRRHRARARAVEDFRGVAADIVRRFGVEAQEARPVARGRIEGFVRTPWL
;
A
#
# COMPACT_ATOMS: atom_id res chain seq x y z
N MET A 1 -20.69 16.27 -3.42
CA MET A 1 -20.72 14.82 -3.69
C MET A 1 -19.88 14.59 -4.93
N LEU A 2 -18.66 14.04 -4.82
CA LEU A 2 -17.75 13.87 -5.97
C LEU A 2 -18.32 12.76 -6.87
N GLN A 3 -19.18 13.13 -7.81
CA GLN A 3 -19.55 12.29 -8.94
C GLN A 3 -18.40 12.30 -9.95
N HIS A 4 -17.33 11.55 -9.68
CA HIS A 4 -16.24 11.44 -10.62
C HIS A 4 -16.02 9.97 -10.95
N GLY A 5 -16.04 9.65 -12.24
CA GLY A 5 -15.59 8.39 -12.84
C GLY A 5 -14.10 8.15 -12.61
N ALA A 6 -13.61 8.36 -11.40
CA ALA A 6 -12.25 8.07 -10.99
C ALA A 6 -11.92 6.59 -11.17
N ALA A 7 -12.92 5.70 -11.11
CA ALA A 7 -12.78 4.30 -11.53
C ALA A 7 -12.41 4.18 -13.02
N GLU A 8 -13.14 4.90 -13.87
CA GLU A 8 -12.94 4.95 -15.33
C GLU A 8 -11.61 5.62 -15.70
N GLN A 9 -11.14 6.54 -14.85
CA GLN A 9 -9.84 7.19 -14.97
C GLN A 9 -8.68 6.36 -14.41
N GLY A 10 -8.93 5.14 -13.92
CA GLY A 10 -7.87 4.28 -13.40
C GLY A 10 -7.34 4.74 -12.03
N PHE A 11 -8.21 5.27 -11.16
CA PHE A 11 -7.88 5.54 -9.76
C PHE A 11 -8.51 4.51 -8.80
N ALA A 12 -7.88 4.36 -7.64
CA ALA A 12 -8.38 3.56 -6.53
C ALA A 12 -8.01 4.21 -5.19
N ILE A 13 -8.81 3.93 -4.17
CA ILE A 13 -8.56 4.34 -2.79
C ILE A 13 -8.00 3.15 -2.02
N ALA A 14 -6.80 3.32 -1.49
CA ALA A 14 -6.13 2.35 -0.62
C ALA A 14 -6.04 2.94 0.80
N PRO A 15 -6.83 2.45 1.77
CA PRO A 15 -6.77 2.97 3.12
C PRO A 15 -5.48 2.52 3.82
N MET A 16 -4.79 3.43 4.50
CA MET A 16 -3.46 3.20 5.07
C MET A 16 -3.45 3.47 6.57
N ARG A 17 -2.65 2.67 7.31
CA ARG A 17 -2.52 2.73 8.78
C ARG A 17 -3.86 2.65 9.50
N ILE A 18 -4.63 1.61 9.16
CA ILE A 18 -5.95 1.38 9.73
C ILE A 18 -5.83 0.59 11.03
N ASP A 19 -6.39 1.10 12.11
CA ASP A 19 -6.67 0.34 13.33
C ASP A 19 -8.09 -0.23 13.33
N LEU A 20 -8.19 -1.51 12.97
CA LEU A 20 -9.45 -2.26 13.02
C LEU A 20 -9.96 -2.55 14.44
N ARG A 21 -9.36 -1.98 15.49
CA ARG A 21 -9.90 -1.98 16.85
C ARG A 21 -10.67 -0.70 17.16
N SER A 22 -10.35 0.40 16.47
CA SER A 22 -11.05 1.67 16.60
C SER A 22 -12.42 1.61 15.92
N ASN A 23 -13.49 1.90 16.68
CA ASN A 23 -14.85 1.95 16.12
C ASN A 23 -15.01 3.10 15.11
N VAL A 24 -14.38 4.25 15.40
CA VAL A 24 -14.39 5.42 14.50
C VAL A 24 -13.74 5.07 13.16
N GLU A 25 -12.60 4.39 13.16
CA GLU A 25 -11.94 4.01 11.90
C GLU A 25 -12.73 2.97 11.10
N LYS A 26 -13.39 2.02 11.77
CA LYS A 26 -14.29 1.08 11.11
C LYS A 26 -15.47 1.81 10.47
N GLU A 27 -16.05 2.78 11.17
CA GLU A 27 -17.17 3.57 10.67
C GLU A 27 -16.75 4.37 9.43
N VAL A 28 -15.63 5.10 9.51
CA VAL A 28 -15.07 5.84 8.37
C VAL A 28 -14.79 4.90 7.20
N LEU A 29 -14.21 3.72 7.45
CA LEU A 29 -13.98 2.73 6.40
C LEU A 29 -15.29 2.23 5.76
N GLY A 30 -16.34 2.06 6.56
CA GLY A 30 -17.69 1.71 6.10
C GLY A 30 -18.28 2.81 5.23
N GLN A 31 -18.20 4.07 5.67
CA GLN A 31 -18.67 5.24 4.92
C GLN A 31 -17.94 5.37 3.59
N LEU A 32 -16.61 5.24 3.57
CA LEU A 32 -15.82 5.27 2.33
C LEU A 32 -16.26 4.18 1.35
N ARG A 33 -16.51 2.95 1.84
CA ARG A 33 -16.99 1.85 1.00
C ARG A 33 -18.36 2.14 0.39
N THR A 34 -19.27 2.73 1.17
CA THR A 34 -20.61 3.11 0.68
C THR A 34 -20.52 4.26 -0.33
N SER A 35 -19.70 5.28 -0.05
CA SER A 35 -19.61 6.48 -0.89
C SER A 35 -18.90 6.25 -2.22
N PHE A 36 -17.85 5.42 -2.25
CA PHE A 36 -17.06 5.17 -3.45
C PHE A 36 -17.40 3.83 -4.14
N GLY A 37 -18.14 2.96 -3.47
CA GLY A 37 -18.48 1.64 -3.96
C GLY A 37 -17.33 0.62 -3.85
N PRO A 38 -17.65 -0.68 -3.90
CA PRO A 38 -16.66 -1.76 -3.82
C PRO A 38 -15.68 -1.74 -5.00
N GLY A 39 -16.10 -1.14 -6.12
CA GLY A 39 -15.29 -1.02 -7.32
C GLY A 39 -14.22 0.06 -7.24
N GLN A 40 -14.15 0.92 -6.22
CA GLN A 40 -13.17 2.01 -6.13
C GLN A 40 -12.16 1.82 -4.99
N MET A 41 -12.52 1.02 -3.99
CA MET A 41 -11.65 0.72 -2.86
C MET A 41 -10.88 -0.58 -3.06
N ILE A 42 -9.57 -0.54 -2.87
CA ILE A 42 -8.73 -1.73 -2.81
C ILE A 42 -8.41 -2.08 -1.35
N ARG A 43 -7.78 -3.23 -1.11
CA ARG A 43 -7.31 -3.59 0.23
C ARG A 43 -6.42 -2.49 0.81
N GLY A 44 -6.48 -2.35 2.13
CA GLY A 44 -5.69 -1.37 2.87
C GLY A 44 -4.57 -2.00 3.70
N VAL A 45 -3.77 -1.15 4.33
CA VAL A 45 -2.68 -1.55 5.22
C VAL A 45 -3.04 -1.21 6.65
N ARG A 46 -3.03 -2.21 7.53
CA ARG A 46 -3.28 -2.01 8.96
C ARG A 46 -2.09 -1.34 9.63
N THR A 47 -2.35 -0.69 10.76
CA THR A 47 -1.29 -0.18 11.62
C THR A 47 -0.41 -1.33 12.13
N ASP A 48 0.90 -1.23 11.88
CA ASP A 48 1.88 -2.23 12.28
C ASP A 48 3.22 -1.54 12.60
N VAL A 49 3.72 -1.74 13.82
CA VAL A 49 4.99 -1.15 14.29
C VAL A 49 6.17 -1.55 13.40
N ALA A 50 6.13 -2.74 12.80
CA ALA A 50 7.19 -3.22 11.92
C ALA A 50 7.37 -2.32 10.68
N VAL A 51 6.31 -1.61 10.26
CA VAL A 51 6.41 -0.63 9.16
C VAL A 51 7.23 0.58 9.61
N SER A 52 6.93 1.13 10.79
CA SER A 52 7.68 2.26 11.37
C SER A 52 9.13 1.89 11.66
N GLU A 53 9.40 0.70 12.18
CA GLU A 53 10.76 0.21 12.42
C GLU A 53 11.55 0.01 11.10
N ALA A 54 10.89 -0.56 10.09
CA ALA A 54 11.49 -0.74 8.77
C ALA A 54 11.81 0.62 8.12
N PHE A 55 10.92 1.60 8.29
CA PHE A 55 11.11 2.98 7.86
C PHE A 55 12.34 3.61 8.51
N ALA A 56 12.46 3.53 9.84
CA ALA A 56 13.62 4.05 10.57
C ALA A 56 14.95 3.44 10.08
N ARG A 57 14.91 2.19 9.61
CA ARG A 57 16.07 1.47 9.05
C ARG A 57 16.23 1.63 7.53
N ARG A 58 15.41 2.46 6.88
CA ARG A 58 15.39 2.68 5.41
C ARG A 58 15.34 1.36 4.62
N ARG A 59 14.51 0.42 5.08
CA ARG A 59 14.33 -0.90 4.46
C ARG A 59 12.85 -1.17 4.19
N PRO A 60 12.52 -1.89 3.12
CA PRO A 60 11.16 -2.42 2.95
C PRO A 60 10.79 -3.34 4.12
N VAL A 61 9.53 -3.29 4.58
CA VAL A 61 9.05 -4.12 5.71
C VAL A 61 9.30 -5.61 5.49
N ARG A 62 9.14 -6.11 4.26
CA ARG A 62 9.45 -7.52 3.91
C ARG A 62 10.91 -7.92 4.12
N ARG A 63 11.85 -6.97 4.07
CA ARG A 63 13.29 -7.19 4.33
C ARG A 63 13.67 -6.92 5.79
N HIS A 64 12.85 -6.16 6.52
CA HIS A 64 13.07 -5.89 7.93
C HIS A 64 12.44 -6.95 8.83
N ARG A 65 11.17 -7.29 8.59
CA ARG A 65 10.40 -8.29 9.33
C ARG A 65 9.42 -9.00 8.38
N ALA A 66 9.90 -10.06 7.74
CA ALA A 66 9.17 -10.78 6.69
C ALA A 66 7.83 -11.38 7.13
N ARG A 67 7.65 -11.66 8.43
CA ARG A 67 6.43 -12.22 9.02
C ARG A 67 5.49 -11.17 9.63
N ALA A 68 5.76 -9.87 9.45
CA ALA A 68 4.86 -8.83 9.92
C ALA A 68 3.53 -8.83 9.14
N ARG A 69 2.44 -8.46 9.80
CA ARG A 69 1.09 -8.47 9.18
C ARG A 69 1.03 -7.50 7.99
N ALA A 70 1.70 -6.36 8.11
CA ALA A 70 1.82 -5.41 7.02
C ALA A 70 2.44 -5.99 5.73
N VAL A 71 3.27 -7.04 5.81
CA VAL A 71 3.81 -7.69 4.60
C VAL A 71 2.68 -8.30 3.78
N GLU A 72 1.73 -8.96 4.43
CA GLU A 72 0.58 -9.56 3.76
C GLU A 72 -0.40 -8.49 3.28
N ASP A 73 -0.62 -7.44 4.06
CA ASP A 73 -1.46 -6.31 3.65
C ASP A 73 -0.92 -5.64 2.38
N PHE A 74 0.40 -5.37 2.33
CA PHE A 74 1.03 -4.80 1.14
C PHE A 74 1.01 -5.75 -0.07
N ARG A 75 1.09 -7.07 0.14
CA ARG A 75 0.87 -8.05 -0.95
C ARG A 75 -0.55 -7.96 -1.50
N GLY A 76 -1.53 -7.82 -0.61
CA GLY A 76 -2.92 -7.63 -1.01
C GLY A 76 -3.13 -6.36 -1.84
N VAL A 77 -2.57 -5.24 -1.39
CA VAL A 77 -2.59 -3.97 -2.15
C VAL A 77 -1.96 -4.14 -3.53
N ALA A 78 -0.76 -4.74 -3.60
CA ALA A 78 -0.05 -4.94 -4.87
C ALA A 78 -0.85 -5.83 -5.83
N ALA A 79 -1.46 -6.91 -5.34
CA ALA A 79 -2.31 -7.78 -6.14
C ALA A 79 -3.55 -7.06 -6.67
N ASP A 80 -4.16 -6.16 -5.88
CA ASP A 80 -5.29 -5.35 -6.34
C ASP A 80 -4.89 -4.33 -7.40
N ILE A 81 -3.71 -3.71 -7.27
CA ILE A 81 -3.15 -2.78 -8.28
C ILE A 81 -2.94 -3.50 -9.61
N VAL A 82 -2.27 -4.66 -9.60
CA VAL A 82 -2.01 -5.48 -10.81
C VAL A 82 -3.33 -5.86 -11.47
N ARG A 83 -4.27 -6.42 -10.69
CA ARG A 83 -5.57 -6.86 -11.19
C ARG A 83 -6.39 -5.70 -11.77
N ARG A 84 -6.36 -4.53 -11.12
CA ARG A 84 -7.22 -3.40 -11.47
C ARG A 84 -6.71 -2.60 -12.65
N PHE A 85 -5.42 -2.33 -12.68
CA PHE A 85 -4.83 -1.40 -13.65
C PHE A 85 -4.12 -2.12 -14.79
N GLY A 86 -4.19 -3.45 -14.84
CA GLY A 86 -3.50 -4.24 -15.87
C GLY A 86 -1.99 -4.00 -15.87
N VAL A 87 -1.42 -3.66 -14.71
CA VAL A 87 0.02 -3.43 -14.59
C VAL A 87 0.70 -4.77 -14.78
N GLU A 88 1.36 -4.94 -15.92
CA GLU A 88 2.19 -6.11 -16.13
C GLU A 88 3.26 -6.17 -15.04
N ALA A 89 3.39 -7.34 -14.42
CA ALA A 89 4.43 -7.58 -13.45
C ALA A 89 5.78 -7.51 -14.16
N GLN A 90 6.42 -6.34 -14.16
CA GLN A 90 7.83 -6.27 -14.50
C GLN A 90 8.60 -7.12 -13.50
N GLU A 91 9.55 -7.91 -14.03
CA GLU A 91 10.52 -8.60 -13.20
C GLU A 91 11.09 -7.63 -12.17
N ALA A 92 11.15 -8.07 -10.91
CA ALA A 92 11.66 -7.25 -9.83
C ALA A 92 13.08 -6.81 -10.21
N ARG A 93 13.23 -5.56 -10.64
CA ARG A 93 14.53 -5.05 -11.05
C ARG A 93 15.51 -5.29 -9.90
N PRO A 94 16.69 -5.85 -10.18
CA PRO A 94 17.70 -6.03 -9.14
C PRO A 94 17.91 -4.67 -8.50
N VAL A 95 17.64 -4.62 -7.18
CA VAL A 95 17.78 -3.37 -6.43
C VAL A 95 19.26 -3.01 -6.48
N ALA A 96 19.62 -2.00 -7.28
CA ALA A 96 20.99 -1.61 -7.51
C ALA A 96 21.76 -1.51 -6.19
N ARG A 97 22.99 -2.05 -6.17
CA ARG A 97 23.93 -1.74 -5.09
C ARG A 97 24.25 -0.25 -5.23
N GLY A 98 24.09 0.51 -4.14
CA GLY A 98 24.11 1.96 -4.21
C GLY A 98 24.05 2.60 -2.83
N ARG A 99 24.39 3.89 -2.78
CA ARG A 99 24.16 4.72 -1.59
C ARG A 99 22.64 4.87 -1.40
N ILE A 100 22.20 4.87 -0.14
CA ILE A 100 20.78 5.12 0.18
C ILE A 100 20.62 6.62 0.42
N GLU A 101 19.97 7.31 -0.52
CA GLU A 101 19.59 8.71 -0.41
C GLU A 101 18.06 8.79 -0.23
N GLY A 102 17.62 9.03 1.00
CA GLY A 102 16.20 8.93 1.36
C GLY A 102 15.65 7.53 1.13
N PHE A 103 14.66 7.41 0.22
CA PHE A 103 14.04 6.13 -0.19
C PHE A 103 14.57 5.59 -1.53
N VAL A 104 15.45 6.34 -2.18
CA VAL A 104 16.03 5.98 -3.48
C VAL A 104 17.42 5.39 -3.25
N ARG A 105 17.76 4.39 -4.07
CA ARG A 105 19.14 3.91 -4.16
C ARG A 105 19.80 4.53 -5.37
N THR A 106 20.79 5.36 -5.09
CA THR A 106 21.64 5.98 -6.11
C THR A 106 22.80 5.02 -6.38
N PRO A 107 23.03 4.59 -7.63
CA PRO A 107 24.20 3.77 -7.96
C PRO A 107 25.48 4.45 -7.47
N TRP A 108 26.47 3.67 -7.06
CA TRP A 108 27.82 4.19 -6.92
C TRP A 108 28.30 4.52 -8.35
N LEU A 109 28.63 5.79 -8.62
CA LEU A 109 29.26 6.20 -9.88
C LEU A 109 30.62 5.52 -10.03
#